data_AF-A0A9W9A378-F1
#
_entry.id   AF-A0A9W9A378-F1
#
_cell.length_a   1.000
_cell.length_b   1.000
_cell.length_c   1.000
_cell.angle_alpha   90.00
_cell.angle_beta   90.00
_cell.angle_gamma   90.00
#
_symmetry.space_group_name_H-M   'P 1'
#
loop_
_entity.id
_entity.type
_entity.pdbx_description
1 polymer ?
#
loop_
_entity_poly.entity_id
_entity_poly.type
_entity_poly.pdbx_seq_one_letter_code
_entity_poly.pdbx_strand_id
1 'polypeptide(L)'
;MISETCRLMCISVTDFLRTTLGKTLPTLFANREQAVLDAMDKELSQTPTSMFLHNSHGILAHVYRLDQGTHNALDFITRMLSSATVASNGKRTTVDAQSITKSCVDKVLNGSDRGDLGAFLKNYMLGLISHINDMLQDVQGKKSVDAKKKILKSLGVLMTQIGAATASVAPQIMATFQTMVGFPELCEETLYSWHQFITMLNAEELAPHVGSTSAAFVTSWSAFTLPARSLAKKTLKYI
;
A
#
# COMPACT_ATOMS: atom_id res chain seq x y z
N MET A 1 2.37 -26.31 -19.24
CA MET A 1 2.98 -26.35 -17.90
C MET A 1 1.97 -25.99 -16.81
N ILE A 2 1.29 -24.82 -16.86
CA ILE A 2 0.26 -24.44 -15.86
C ILE A 2 -0.88 -25.47 -15.72
N SER A 3 -1.38 -26.06 -16.82
CA SER A 3 -2.46 -27.07 -16.75
C SER A 3 -2.04 -28.32 -15.96
N GLU A 4 -0.79 -28.77 -16.15
CA GLU A 4 -0.23 -29.92 -15.42
C GLU A 4 -0.05 -29.63 -13.93
N THR A 5 0.41 -28.41 -13.59
CA THR A 5 0.53 -27.98 -12.18
C THR A 5 -0.84 -27.83 -11.52
N CYS A 6 -1.84 -27.31 -12.23
CA CYS A 6 -3.22 -27.22 -11.73
C CYS A 6 -3.80 -28.62 -11.49
N ARG A 7 -3.52 -29.58 -12.39
CA ARG A 7 -3.87 -30.99 -12.24
C ARG A 7 -3.21 -31.62 -11.01
N LEU A 8 -1.92 -31.34 -10.78
CA LEU A 8 -1.18 -31.80 -9.61
C LEU A 8 -1.74 -31.24 -8.30
N MET A 9 -2.20 -29.98 -8.31
CA MET A 9 -2.76 -29.29 -7.14
C MET A 9 -4.26 -29.52 -6.94
N CYS A 10 -4.92 -30.30 -7.81
CA CYS A 10 -6.37 -30.55 -7.78
C CYS A 10 -7.23 -29.26 -7.77
N ILE A 11 -6.78 -28.23 -8.49
CA ILE A 11 -7.52 -26.95 -8.63
C ILE A 11 -7.77 -26.65 -10.11
N SER A 12 -8.85 -25.94 -10.40
CA SER A 12 -9.11 -25.47 -11.77
C SER A 12 -8.09 -24.39 -12.18
N VAL A 13 -7.79 -24.29 -13.47
CA VAL A 13 -6.89 -23.25 -14.00
C VAL A 13 -7.45 -21.86 -13.67
N THR A 14 -8.76 -21.68 -13.80
CA THR A 14 -9.47 -20.44 -13.44
C THR A 14 -9.29 -20.07 -11.97
N ASP A 15 -9.45 -21.01 -11.04
CA ASP A 15 -9.32 -20.75 -9.61
C ASP A 15 -7.86 -20.46 -9.22
N PHE A 16 -6.91 -21.17 -9.83
CA PHE A 16 -5.49 -20.90 -9.67
C PHE A 16 -5.12 -19.50 -10.14
N LEU A 17 -5.57 -19.12 -11.34
CA LEU A 17 -5.32 -17.80 -11.90
C LEU A 17 -5.95 -16.69 -11.06
N ARG A 18 -7.19 -16.87 -10.59
CA ARG A 18 -7.85 -15.90 -9.69
C ARG A 18 -7.10 -15.72 -8.38
N THR A 19 -6.59 -16.80 -7.80
CA THR A 19 -5.87 -16.77 -6.52
C THR A 19 -4.47 -16.14 -6.65
N THR A 20 -3.83 -16.31 -7.81
CA THR A 20 -2.47 -15.81 -8.07
C THR A 20 -2.43 -14.44 -8.74
N LEU A 21 -3.56 -13.96 -9.25
CA LEU A 21 -3.72 -12.74 -10.06
C LEU A 21 -3.03 -11.52 -9.44
N GLY A 22 -3.23 -11.29 -8.14
CA GLY A 22 -2.68 -10.13 -7.42
C GLY A 22 -1.15 -10.11 -7.35
N LYS A 23 -0.48 -11.24 -7.61
CA LYS A 23 0.99 -11.35 -7.60
C LYS A 23 1.59 -11.46 -9.00
N THR A 24 0.85 -11.98 -9.97
CA THR A 24 1.33 -12.21 -11.35
C THR A 24 1.07 -11.01 -12.26
N LEU A 25 -0.05 -10.30 -12.09
CA LEU A 25 -0.35 -9.11 -12.91
C LEU A 25 0.73 -8.03 -12.83
N PRO A 26 1.28 -7.66 -11.66
CA PRO A 26 2.28 -6.58 -11.60
C PRO A 26 3.52 -6.83 -12.47
N THR A 27 3.98 -8.08 -12.57
CA THR A 27 5.12 -8.45 -13.43
C THR A 27 4.76 -8.49 -14.91
N LEU A 28 3.56 -8.97 -15.26
CA LEU A 28 3.09 -9.03 -16.66
C LEU A 28 2.93 -7.63 -17.26
N PHE A 29 2.36 -6.70 -16.48
CA PHE A 29 2.21 -5.31 -16.89
C PHE A 29 3.55 -4.56 -16.93
N ALA A 30 4.48 -4.85 -16.01
CA ALA A 30 5.83 -4.32 -16.04
C ALA A 30 6.61 -4.76 -17.31
N ASN A 31 6.51 -6.03 -17.68
CA ASN A 31 7.21 -6.60 -18.83
C ASN A 31 6.52 -6.29 -20.17
N ARG A 32 5.28 -5.79 -20.15
CA ARG A 32 4.44 -5.50 -21.34
C ARG A 32 4.07 -6.76 -22.12
N GLU A 33 3.78 -7.85 -21.41
CA GLU A 33 3.48 -9.16 -21.99
C GLU A 33 2.02 -9.27 -22.47
N GLN A 34 1.68 -8.53 -23.53
CA GLN A 34 0.30 -8.46 -24.08
C GLN A 34 -0.27 -9.83 -24.45
N ALA A 35 0.53 -10.69 -25.08
CA ALA A 35 0.07 -12.02 -25.52
C ALA A 35 -0.40 -12.91 -24.34
N VAL A 36 0.19 -12.74 -23.16
CA VAL A 36 -0.20 -13.48 -21.95
C VAL A 36 -1.48 -12.90 -21.37
N LEU A 37 -1.62 -11.57 -21.35
CA LEU A 37 -2.85 -10.90 -20.91
C LEU A 37 -4.05 -11.27 -21.78
N ASP A 38 -3.87 -11.37 -23.11
CA ASP A 38 -4.91 -11.80 -24.05
C ASP A 38 -5.26 -13.29 -23.88
N ALA A 39 -4.28 -14.12 -23.51
CA ALA A 39 -4.54 -15.53 -23.18
C ALA A 39 -5.31 -15.66 -21.85
N MET A 40 -5.04 -14.80 -20.87
CA MET A 40 -5.76 -14.76 -19.60
C MET A 40 -7.19 -14.23 -19.76
N ASP A 41 -7.43 -13.31 -20.69
CA ASP A 41 -8.79 -12.84 -21.03
C ASP A 41 -9.70 -14.00 -21.46
N LYS A 42 -9.18 -14.91 -22.30
CA LYS A 42 -9.91 -16.11 -22.75
C LYS A 42 -10.26 -17.07 -21.62
N GLU A 43 -9.43 -17.17 -20.59
CA GLU A 43 -9.58 -18.14 -19.50
C GLU A 43 -10.38 -17.57 -18.30
N LEU A 44 -10.33 -16.25 -18.10
CA LEU A 44 -10.94 -15.56 -16.96
C LEU A 44 -12.20 -14.76 -17.31
N SER A 45 -12.50 -14.59 -18.60
CA SER A 45 -13.58 -13.72 -19.12
C SER A 45 -13.50 -12.30 -18.56
N GLN A 46 -12.29 -11.81 -18.31
CA GLN A 46 -12.02 -10.46 -17.82
C GLN A 46 -11.04 -9.80 -18.78
N THR A 47 -11.41 -8.63 -19.30
CA THR A 47 -10.51 -7.89 -20.19
C THR A 47 -9.25 -7.44 -19.44
N PRO A 48 -8.10 -7.31 -20.13
CA PRO A 48 -6.86 -6.79 -19.51
C PRO A 48 -7.07 -5.43 -18.82
N THR A 49 -7.95 -4.60 -19.36
CA THR A 49 -8.39 -3.32 -18.77
C THR A 49 -9.11 -3.51 -17.44
N SER A 50 -10.04 -4.46 -17.36
CA SER A 50 -10.76 -4.78 -16.11
C SER A 50 -9.81 -5.35 -15.06
N MET A 51 -8.91 -6.26 -15.47
CA MET A 51 -7.88 -6.82 -14.59
C MET A 51 -6.94 -5.74 -14.04
N PHE A 52 -6.56 -4.78 -14.89
CA PHE A 52 -5.78 -3.61 -14.48
C PHE A 52 -6.56 -2.75 -13.49
N LEU A 53 -7.80 -2.36 -13.78
CA LEU A 53 -8.57 -1.48 -12.90
C LEU A 53 -8.75 -2.09 -11.51
N HIS A 54 -9.03 -3.39 -11.44
CA HIS A 54 -9.20 -4.11 -10.16
C HIS A 54 -7.91 -4.20 -9.33
N ASN A 55 -6.74 -4.34 -9.98
CA ASN A 55 -5.44 -4.51 -9.32
C ASN A 55 -4.48 -3.32 -9.52
N SER A 56 -5.03 -2.16 -9.89
CA SER A 56 -4.27 -0.99 -10.36
C SER A 56 -3.20 -0.55 -9.36
N HIS A 57 -3.56 -0.52 -8.08
CA HIS A 57 -2.67 -0.16 -6.98
C HIS A 57 -1.43 -1.06 -6.89
N GLY A 58 -1.59 -2.39 -7.01
CA GLY A 58 -0.48 -3.35 -6.95
C GLY A 58 0.42 -3.30 -8.20
N ILE A 59 -0.20 -3.13 -9.38
CA ILE A 59 0.51 -3.02 -10.65
C ILE A 59 1.33 -1.74 -10.69
N LEU A 60 0.71 -0.59 -10.40
CA LEU A 60 1.38 0.70 -10.41
C LEU A 60 2.51 0.75 -9.37
N ALA A 61 2.27 0.28 -8.14
CA ALA A 61 3.32 0.23 -7.13
C ALA A 61 4.55 -0.58 -7.57
N HIS A 62 4.35 -1.69 -8.29
CA HIS A 62 5.45 -2.47 -8.85
C HIS A 62 6.15 -1.74 -10.00
N VAL A 63 5.40 -1.16 -10.93
CA VAL A 63 5.93 -0.41 -12.09
C VAL A 63 6.77 0.80 -11.65
N TYR A 64 6.33 1.50 -10.60
CA TYR A 64 7.06 2.64 -10.03
C TYR A 64 8.32 2.24 -9.25
N ARG A 65 8.46 0.97 -8.87
CA ARG A 65 9.64 0.46 -8.18
C ARG A 65 10.73 -0.03 -9.14
N LEU A 66 10.46 -0.11 -10.44
CA LEU A 66 11.44 -0.56 -11.43
C LEU A 66 12.52 0.51 -11.64
N ASP A 67 13.79 0.13 -11.51
CA ASP A 67 14.93 1.04 -11.80
C ASP A 67 15.03 1.44 -13.28
N GLN A 68 14.45 0.64 -14.18
CA GLN A 68 14.48 0.85 -15.63
C GLN A 68 13.12 0.46 -16.23
N GLY A 69 12.57 1.30 -17.12
CA GLY A 69 11.39 0.96 -17.93
C GLY A 69 10.03 1.43 -17.41
N THR A 70 9.96 2.20 -16.32
CA THR A 70 8.70 2.77 -15.79
C THR A 70 7.91 3.54 -16.86
N HIS A 71 8.56 4.45 -17.60
CA HIS A 71 7.89 5.20 -18.67
C HIS A 71 7.33 4.30 -19.78
N ASN A 72 8.05 3.21 -20.12
CA ASN A 72 7.61 2.28 -21.14
C ASN A 72 6.41 1.43 -20.67
N ALA A 73 6.39 1.03 -19.40
CA ALA A 73 5.26 0.34 -18.80
C ALA A 73 4.04 1.26 -18.63
N LEU A 74 4.25 2.53 -18.27
CA LEU A 74 3.18 3.53 -18.17
C LEU A 74 2.60 3.89 -19.54
N ASP A 75 3.42 4.02 -20.58
CA ASP A 75 2.94 4.23 -21.96
C ASP A 75 2.13 3.02 -22.43
N PHE A 76 2.58 1.81 -22.13
CA PHE A 76 1.83 0.58 -22.40
C PHE A 76 0.46 0.57 -21.71
N ILE A 77 0.40 0.86 -20.41
CA ILE A 77 -0.86 0.96 -19.65
C ILE A 77 -1.77 2.04 -20.25
N THR A 78 -1.22 3.20 -20.59
CA THR A 78 -1.99 4.31 -21.16
C THR A 78 -2.58 3.94 -22.53
N ARG A 79 -1.81 3.24 -23.38
CA ARG A 79 -2.30 2.73 -24.66
C ARG A 79 -3.39 1.69 -24.50
N MET A 80 -3.23 0.75 -23.56
CA MET A 80 -4.23 -0.28 -23.25
C MET A 80 -5.56 0.31 -22.76
N LEU A 81 -5.50 1.30 -21.86
CA LEU A 81 -6.69 2.03 -21.40
C LEU A 81 -7.33 2.82 -22.55
N SER A 82 -6.52 3.45 -23.40
CA SER A 82 -7.01 4.22 -24.55
C SER A 82 -7.72 3.33 -25.58
N SER A 83 -7.18 2.15 -25.90
CA SER A 83 -7.83 1.21 -26.82
C SER A 83 -9.18 0.70 -26.30
N ALA A 84 -9.35 0.56 -24.99
CA ALA A 84 -10.61 0.14 -24.40
C ALA A 84 -11.69 1.22 -24.46
N THR A 85 -11.32 2.51 -24.34
CA THR A 85 -12.27 3.63 -24.47
C THR A 85 -12.76 3.87 -25.90
N VAL A 86 -11.93 3.54 -26.91
CA VAL A 86 -12.31 3.69 -28.33
C VAL A 86 -13.32 2.63 -28.76
N ALA A 87 -13.32 1.46 -28.12
CA ALA A 87 -14.25 0.37 -28.44
C ALA A 87 -15.68 0.59 -27.92
N SER A 88 -15.91 1.48 -26.94
CA SER A 88 -17.20 1.57 -26.24
C SER A 88 -18.15 2.65 -26.76
N ASN A 89 -17.76 3.52 -27.69
CA ASN A 89 -18.67 4.39 -28.45
C ASN A 89 -17.89 5.16 -29.51
N GLY A 90 -18.36 5.13 -30.77
CA GLY A 90 -17.85 5.93 -31.89
C GLY A 90 -18.08 7.45 -31.76
N LYS A 91 -18.12 7.96 -30.52
CA LYS A 91 -18.17 9.37 -30.19
C LYS A 91 -17.04 9.65 -29.23
N ARG A 92 -16.06 10.41 -29.72
CA ARG A 92 -14.91 10.94 -29.00
C ARG A 92 -15.41 11.86 -27.88
N THR A 93 -15.88 11.30 -26.77
CA THR A 93 -16.12 12.08 -25.56
C THR A 93 -14.75 12.43 -25.01
N THR A 94 -14.38 13.68 -25.15
CA THR A 94 -13.24 14.34 -24.53
C THR A 94 -13.44 14.44 -23.02
N VAL A 95 -13.81 13.34 -22.36
CA VAL A 95 -13.68 13.17 -20.92
C VAL A 95 -12.33 12.51 -20.72
N ASP A 96 -11.33 13.36 -20.87
CA ASP A 96 -10.14 13.56 -20.07
C ASP A 96 -9.73 12.52 -19.00
N ALA A 97 -9.99 11.23 -19.18
CA ALA A 97 -9.37 10.18 -18.38
C ALA A 97 -7.84 10.23 -18.54
N GLN A 98 -7.35 10.73 -19.69
CA GLN A 98 -5.95 11.04 -19.93
C GLN A 98 -5.45 12.21 -19.08
N SER A 99 -6.17 13.32 -18.87
CA SER A 99 -5.72 14.32 -17.87
C SER A 99 -6.15 14.04 -16.45
N ILE A 100 -7.08 13.14 -16.13
CA ILE A 100 -7.26 12.67 -14.75
C ILE A 100 -6.08 11.77 -14.39
N THR A 101 -5.70 10.86 -15.28
CA THR A 101 -4.54 9.99 -15.07
C THR A 101 -3.26 10.81 -15.14
N LYS A 102 -3.05 11.68 -16.13
CA LYS A 102 -1.90 12.61 -16.15
C LYS A 102 -1.92 13.64 -15.04
N SER A 103 -3.05 14.18 -14.58
CA SER A 103 -3.06 15.17 -13.48
C SER A 103 -2.71 14.51 -12.14
N CYS A 104 -3.27 13.33 -11.87
CA CYS A 104 -2.92 12.56 -10.67
C CYS A 104 -1.49 12.02 -10.75
N VAL A 105 -1.05 11.59 -11.94
CA VAL A 105 0.30 11.03 -12.14
C VAL A 105 1.33 12.16 -12.22
N ASP A 106 1.14 13.25 -12.97
CA ASP A 106 2.06 14.40 -13.05
C ASP A 106 2.20 15.13 -11.72
N LYS A 107 1.16 15.24 -10.88
CA LYS A 107 1.32 15.82 -9.53
C LYS A 107 2.12 14.92 -8.59
N VAL A 108 2.02 13.61 -8.77
CA VAL A 108 2.84 12.63 -8.02
C VAL A 108 4.26 12.50 -8.63
N LEU A 109 4.42 12.71 -9.93
CA LEU A 109 5.65 12.53 -10.70
C LEU A 109 6.54 13.77 -10.76
N ASN A 110 5.98 14.96 -11.00
CA ASN A 110 6.72 16.22 -11.13
C ASN A 110 6.77 16.93 -9.78
N GLY A 111 7.28 16.24 -8.76
CA GLY A 111 7.55 16.77 -7.42
C GLY A 111 8.59 17.88 -7.44
N SER A 112 8.25 19.02 -8.05
CA SER A 112 9.05 20.24 -8.06
C SER A 112 8.91 21.01 -6.75
N ASP A 113 8.01 20.58 -5.85
CA ASP A 113 7.93 21.16 -4.52
C ASP A 113 7.62 20.07 -3.47
N ARG A 114 8.63 19.70 -2.67
CA ARG A 114 8.47 18.78 -1.52
C ARG A 114 7.45 19.32 -0.50
N GLY A 115 7.18 20.63 -0.50
CA GLY A 115 6.12 21.24 0.30
C GLY A 115 4.70 20.83 -0.13
N ASP A 116 4.48 20.51 -1.40
CA ASP A 116 3.16 20.19 -1.95
C ASP A 116 2.75 18.73 -1.71
N LEU A 117 3.70 17.79 -1.66
CA LEU A 117 3.39 16.37 -1.46
C LEU A 117 2.75 16.10 -0.09
N GLY A 118 3.25 16.71 0.98
CA GLY A 118 2.67 16.56 2.32
C GLY A 118 1.25 17.14 2.40
N ALA A 119 1.02 18.30 1.78
CA ALA A 119 -0.29 18.94 1.71
C ALA A 119 -1.28 18.16 0.84
N PHE A 120 -0.82 17.62 -0.28
CA PHE A 120 -1.58 16.75 -1.16
C PHE A 120 -1.99 15.44 -0.45
N LEU A 121 -1.02 14.74 0.15
CA LEU A 121 -1.25 13.47 0.83
C LEU A 121 -2.16 13.62 2.05
N LYS A 122 -2.10 14.76 2.76
CA LYS A 122 -2.97 15.05 3.91
C LYS A 122 -4.45 14.79 3.62
N ASN A 123 -4.93 15.15 2.43
CA ASN A 123 -6.34 14.96 2.05
C ASN A 123 -6.73 13.49 1.86
N TYR A 124 -5.75 12.60 1.62
CA TYR A 124 -5.96 11.17 1.42
C TYR A 124 -5.52 10.32 2.62
N MET A 125 -4.88 10.93 3.62
CA MET A 125 -4.29 10.22 4.76
C MET A 125 -5.29 9.36 5.51
N LEU A 126 -6.50 9.86 5.74
CA LEU A 126 -7.54 9.10 6.43
C LEU A 126 -7.88 7.80 5.69
N GLY A 127 -8.08 7.89 4.38
CA GLY A 127 -8.37 6.74 3.53
C GLY A 127 -7.20 5.76 3.49
N LEU A 128 -5.98 6.27 3.42
CA LEU A 128 -4.77 5.45 3.40
C LEU A 128 -4.54 4.70 4.73
N ILE A 129 -4.71 5.38 5.87
CA ILE A 129 -4.62 4.76 7.20
C ILE A 129 -5.72 3.72 7.38
N SER A 130 -6.96 4.02 6.95
CA SER A 130 -8.06 3.04 7.00
C SER A 130 -7.70 1.78 6.21
N HIS A 131 -7.18 1.93 4.99
CA HIS A 131 -6.77 0.80 4.17
C HIS A 131 -5.61 0.01 4.81
N ILE A 132 -4.63 0.71 5.40
CA ILE A 132 -3.53 0.07 6.15
C ILE A 132 -4.08 -0.74 7.34
N ASN A 133 -5.05 -0.20 8.07
CA ASN A 133 -5.70 -0.90 9.17
C ASN A 133 -6.42 -2.16 8.71
N ASP A 134 -7.19 -2.10 7.62
CA ASP A 134 -7.85 -3.26 7.03
C ASP A 134 -6.85 -4.34 6.65
N MET A 135 -5.70 -3.95 6.08
CA MET A 135 -4.63 -4.88 5.72
C MET A 135 -3.95 -5.52 6.93
N LEU A 136 -3.82 -4.80 8.04
CA LEU A 136 -3.20 -5.30 9.26
C LEU A 136 -4.13 -6.21 10.07
N GLN A 137 -5.44 -5.91 10.06
CA GLN A 137 -6.48 -6.65 10.77
C GLN A 137 -7.06 -7.83 9.97
N ASP A 138 -6.49 -8.14 8.80
CA ASP A 138 -6.95 -9.21 7.90
C ASP A 138 -8.41 -9.07 7.42
N VAL A 139 -8.96 -7.85 7.40
CA VAL A 139 -10.33 -7.57 6.92
C VAL A 139 -10.50 -7.99 5.46
N GLN A 140 -9.44 -7.82 4.66
CA GLN A 140 -9.39 -8.19 3.23
C GLN A 140 -8.74 -9.56 3.00
N GLY A 141 -8.69 -10.41 4.03
CA GLY A 141 -8.09 -11.74 4.00
C GLY A 141 -6.72 -11.81 4.70
N LYS A 142 -6.34 -13.04 5.07
CA LYS A 142 -5.14 -13.31 5.88
C LYS A 142 -3.86 -12.93 5.14
N LYS A 143 -3.15 -11.91 5.60
CA LYS A 143 -1.80 -11.56 5.11
C LYS A 143 -0.73 -12.28 5.93
N SER A 144 0.42 -12.54 5.31
CA SER A 144 1.56 -13.07 6.04
C SER A 144 2.09 -12.06 7.06
N VAL A 145 2.70 -12.57 8.13
CA VAL A 145 3.31 -11.77 9.18
C VAL A 145 4.37 -10.83 8.60
N ASP A 146 5.20 -11.33 7.67
CA ASP A 146 6.20 -10.51 6.98
C ASP A 146 5.60 -9.38 6.15
N ALA A 147 4.42 -9.58 5.56
CA ALA A 147 3.72 -8.53 4.85
C ALA A 147 3.23 -7.45 5.83
N LYS A 148 2.67 -7.85 6.98
CA LYS A 148 2.23 -6.92 8.03
C LYS A 148 3.40 -6.12 8.62
N LYS A 149 4.55 -6.76 8.85
CA LYS A 149 5.80 -6.08 9.26
C LYS A 149 6.23 -5.03 8.25
N LYS A 150 6.20 -5.35 6.96
CA LYS A 150 6.53 -4.39 5.88
C LYS A 150 5.54 -3.22 5.86
N ILE A 151 4.24 -3.49 6.01
CA ILE A 151 3.21 -2.44 6.07
C ILE A 151 3.46 -1.48 7.24
N LEU A 152 3.78 -2.00 8.43
CA LEU A 152 4.11 -1.18 9.60
C LEU A 152 5.33 -0.29 9.37
N LYS A 153 6.43 -0.85 8.83
CA LYS A 153 7.62 -0.07 8.46
C LYS A 153 7.30 1.04 7.47
N SER A 154 6.55 0.70 6.42
CA SER A 154 6.17 1.66 5.39
C SER A 154 5.29 2.77 5.94
N LEU A 155 4.39 2.47 6.90
CA LEU A 155 3.61 3.49 7.60
C LEU A 155 4.54 4.42 8.39
N GLY A 156 5.52 3.88 9.11
CA GLY A 156 6.61 4.62 9.77
C GLY A 156 7.25 5.65 8.85
N VAL A 157 7.77 5.18 7.72
CA VAL A 157 8.44 6.01 6.72
C VAL A 157 7.49 7.04 6.11
N LEU A 158 6.27 6.64 5.75
CA LEU A 158 5.26 7.54 5.17
C LEU A 158 5.00 8.75 6.07
N MET A 159 4.87 8.52 7.38
CA MET A 159 4.62 9.62 8.32
C MET A 159 5.79 10.59 8.37
N THR A 160 7.03 10.09 8.38
CA THR A 160 8.23 10.93 8.35
C THR A 160 8.36 11.75 7.06
N GLN A 161 7.83 11.26 5.94
CA GLN A 161 7.83 11.99 4.66
C GLN A 161 6.75 13.07 4.59
N ILE A 162 5.60 12.85 5.23
CA ILE A 162 4.48 13.82 5.26
C ILE A 162 4.70 14.90 6.31
N GLY A 163 5.40 14.58 7.41
CA GLY A 163 5.77 15.54 8.45
C GLY A 163 4.57 16.03 9.24
N ALA A 164 4.57 17.32 9.64
CA ALA A 164 3.57 17.91 10.54
C ALA A 164 2.11 17.75 10.07
N ALA A 165 1.87 17.54 8.77
CA ALA A 165 0.53 17.28 8.25
C ALA A 165 -0.10 15.98 8.78
N THR A 166 0.68 15.05 9.35
CA THR A 166 0.14 13.84 9.98
C THR A 166 -0.52 14.07 11.34
N ALA A 167 -0.30 15.23 11.97
CA ALA A 167 -0.87 15.55 13.29
C ALA A 167 -2.40 15.40 13.30
N SER A 168 -3.07 15.79 12.21
CA SER A 168 -4.54 15.68 12.08
C SER A 168 -5.06 14.24 12.06
N VAL A 169 -4.19 13.26 11.83
CA VAL A 169 -4.53 11.82 11.80
C VAL A 169 -3.78 11.03 12.88
N ALA A 170 -3.08 11.71 13.79
CA ALA A 170 -2.33 11.07 14.87
C ALA A 170 -3.16 10.10 15.72
N PRO A 171 -4.43 10.41 16.10
CA PRO A 171 -5.22 9.47 16.89
C PRO A 171 -5.45 8.12 16.20
N GLN A 172 -5.62 8.11 14.87
CA GLN A 172 -5.86 6.88 14.10
C GLN A 172 -4.59 6.05 13.98
N ILE A 173 -3.45 6.71 13.75
CA ILE A 173 -2.13 6.08 13.72
C ILE A 173 -1.81 5.47 15.09
N MET A 174 -2.04 6.22 16.17
CA MET A 174 -1.83 5.75 17.53
C MET A 174 -2.69 4.52 17.83
N ALA A 175 -3.96 4.52 17.42
CA ALA A 175 -4.86 3.36 17.57
C ALA A 175 -4.37 2.13 16.77
N THR A 176 -3.84 2.34 15.57
CA THR A 176 -3.19 1.28 14.78
C THR A 176 -2.04 0.67 15.56
N PHE A 177 -1.14 1.48 16.08
CA PHE A 177 0.02 0.98 16.80
C PHE A 177 -0.34 0.34 18.15
N GLN A 178 -1.29 0.91 18.88
CA GLN A 178 -1.83 0.31 20.11
C GLN A 178 -2.40 -1.08 19.86
N THR A 179 -3.09 -1.27 18.73
CA THR A 179 -3.61 -2.58 18.35
C THR A 179 -2.48 -3.54 17.97
N MET A 180 -1.55 -3.08 17.13
CA MET A 180 -0.51 -3.94 16.55
C MET A 180 0.59 -4.35 17.56
N VAL A 181 0.89 -3.50 18.55
CA VAL A 181 1.93 -3.77 19.55
C VAL A 181 1.58 -4.95 20.46
N GLY A 182 0.28 -5.27 20.59
CA GLY A 182 -0.21 -6.42 21.35
C GLY A 182 0.08 -7.77 20.70
N PHE A 183 0.46 -7.79 19.41
CA PHE A 183 0.86 -9.00 18.71
C PHE A 183 2.37 -9.21 18.82
N PRO A 184 2.85 -10.28 19.51
CA PRO A 184 4.29 -10.47 19.77
C PRO A 184 5.13 -10.49 18.48
N GLU A 185 4.58 -11.04 17.40
CA GLU A 185 5.28 -11.15 16.12
C GLU A 185 5.44 -9.80 15.39
N LEU A 186 4.63 -8.79 15.74
CA LEU A 186 4.62 -7.47 15.10
C LEU A 186 5.21 -6.36 15.99
N CYS A 187 5.29 -6.60 17.30
CA CYS A 187 5.57 -5.58 18.31
C CYS A 187 6.86 -4.78 18.05
N GLU A 188 7.92 -5.42 17.57
CA GLU A 188 9.20 -4.74 17.32
C GLU A 188 9.09 -3.69 16.20
N GLU A 189 8.44 -4.06 15.09
CA GLU A 189 8.25 -3.17 13.94
C GLU A 189 7.22 -2.08 14.22
N THR A 190 6.22 -2.41 15.04
CA THR A 190 5.29 -1.43 15.57
C THR A 190 6.01 -0.41 16.44
N LEU A 191 6.81 -0.84 17.41
CA LEU A 191 7.55 0.05 18.31
C LEU A 191 8.55 0.93 17.56
N TYR A 192 9.22 0.39 16.54
CA TYR A 192 10.11 1.17 15.65
C TYR A 192 9.37 2.33 15.01
N SER A 193 8.27 2.02 14.31
CA SER A 193 7.47 3.02 13.59
C SER A 193 6.79 4.00 14.56
N TRP A 194 6.37 3.52 15.73
CA TRP A 194 5.74 4.32 16.78
C TRP A 194 6.74 5.30 17.43
N HIS A 195 7.99 4.87 17.69
CA HIS A 195 9.03 5.75 18.18
C HIS A 195 9.29 6.90 17.20
N GLN A 196 9.47 6.57 15.91
CA GLN A 196 9.68 7.59 14.87
C GLN A 196 8.53 8.60 14.83
N PHE A 197 7.29 8.11 14.92
CA PHE A 197 6.11 8.97 14.92
C PHE A 197 6.05 9.89 16.15
N ILE A 198 6.24 9.35 17.35
CA ILE A 198 6.25 10.13 18.60
C ILE A 198 7.32 11.22 18.57
N THR A 199 8.52 10.90 18.07
CA THR A 199 9.62 11.88 18.00
C THR A 199 9.41 12.96 16.95
N MET A 200 8.43 12.80 16.06
CA MET A 200 8.07 13.78 15.03
C MET A 200 6.99 14.76 15.50
N LEU A 201 6.13 14.36 16.44
CA LEU A 201 5.06 15.19 16.97
C LEU A 201 5.63 16.28 17.89
N ASN A 202 4.98 17.44 17.89
CA ASN A 202 5.26 18.47 18.90
C ASN A 202 4.60 18.13 20.25
N ALA A 203 4.93 18.90 21.30
CA ALA A 203 4.45 18.63 22.65
C ALA A 203 2.92 18.69 22.79
N GLU A 204 2.26 19.62 22.09
CA GLU A 204 0.80 19.80 22.14
C GLU A 204 0.07 18.63 21.49
N GLU A 205 0.59 18.14 20.37
CA GLU A 205 0.07 16.98 19.65
C GLU A 205 0.32 15.66 20.40
N LEU A 206 1.44 15.58 21.12
CA LEU A 206 1.84 14.38 21.84
C LEU A 206 1.10 14.21 23.17
N ALA A 207 0.80 15.32 23.87
CA ALA A 207 0.23 15.31 25.22
C ALA A 207 -0.99 14.38 25.39
N PRO A 208 -1.98 14.35 24.47
CA PRO A 208 -3.14 13.45 24.58
C PRO A 208 -2.79 11.95 24.49
N HIS A 209 -1.62 11.61 23.94
CA HIS A 209 -1.22 10.24 23.64
C HIS A 209 -0.23 9.65 24.64
N VAL A 210 0.34 10.46 25.55
CA VAL A 210 1.35 10.01 26.53
C VAL A 210 0.83 8.87 27.41
N GLY A 211 -0.36 9.06 28.01
CA GLY A 211 -0.95 8.07 28.92
C GLY A 211 -1.29 6.75 28.22
N SER A 212 -1.90 6.83 27.04
CA SER A 212 -2.31 5.63 26.27
C SER A 212 -1.10 4.88 25.67
N THR A 213 -0.06 5.60 25.24
CA THR A 213 1.22 5.01 24.81
C THR A 213 1.87 4.26 25.97
N SER A 214 1.97 4.90 27.13
CA SER A 214 2.57 4.30 28.32
C SER A 214 1.83 3.05 28.76
N ALA A 215 0.49 3.11 28.81
CA ALA A 215 -0.35 1.97 29.16
C ALA A 215 -0.18 0.80 28.16
N ALA A 216 -0.15 1.07 26.86
CA ALA A 216 0.03 0.03 25.84
C ALA A 216 1.39 -0.68 25.98
N PHE A 217 2.47 0.07 26.25
CA PHE A 217 3.81 -0.49 26.42
C PHE A 217 3.93 -1.34 27.67
N VAL A 218 3.37 -0.88 28.79
CA VAL A 218 3.37 -1.65 30.04
C VAL A 218 2.52 -2.91 29.90
N THR A 219 1.35 -2.82 29.26
CA THR A 219 0.45 -3.96 29.05
C THR A 219 1.10 -5.05 28.18
N SER A 220 1.86 -4.64 27.16
CA SER A 220 2.52 -5.56 26.22
C SER A 220 3.96 -5.93 26.64
N TRP A 221 4.43 -5.46 27.80
CA TRP A 221 5.84 -5.51 28.19
C TRP A 221 6.43 -6.93 28.25
N SER A 222 5.63 -7.90 28.70
CA SER A 222 6.02 -9.31 28.79
C SER A 222 6.30 -9.92 27.41
N ALA A 223 5.60 -9.46 26.37
CA ALA A 223 5.76 -9.92 24.99
C ALA A 223 6.96 -9.29 24.25
N PHE A 224 7.53 -8.21 24.77
CA PHE A 224 8.63 -7.50 24.11
C PHE A 224 9.96 -8.26 24.19
N THR A 225 10.62 -8.37 23.05
CA THR A 225 12.03 -8.78 22.93
C THR A 225 12.96 -7.77 23.63
N LEU A 226 14.21 -8.15 23.90
CA LEU A 226 15.18 -7.21 24.49
C LEU A 226 15.38 -5.92 23.66
N PRO A 227 15.53 -6.01 22.31
CA PRO A 227 15.57 -4.80 21.46
C PRO A 227 14.29 -3.96 21.58
N ALA A 228 13.11 -4.59 21.54
CA ALA A 228 11.82 -3.92 21.68
C ALA A 228 11.70 -3.18 23.02
N ARG A 229 12.13 -3.80 24.14
CA ARG A 229 12.14 -3.14 25.46
C ARG A 229 13.10 -1.96 25.53
N SER A 230 14.27 -2.07 24.90
CA SER A 230 15.22 -0.95 24.82
C SER A 230 14.60 0.23 24.10
N LEU A 231 13.96 -0.03 22.96
CA LEU A 231 13.28 1.00 22.18
C LEU A 231 12.08 1.60 22.93
N ALA A 232 11.24 0.78 23.55
CA ALA A 232 10.12 1.24 24.37
C ALA A 232 10.61 2.17 25.51
N LYS A 233 11.70 1.81 26.20
CA LYS A 233 12.32 2.68 27.22
C LYS A 233 12.82 4.00 26.62
N LYS A 234 13.44 3.95 25.43
CA LYS A 234 13.90 5.15 24.74
C LYS A 234 12.74 6.09 24.42
N THR A 235 11.62 5.54 23.94
CA THR A 235 10.39 6.30 23.68
C THR A 235 9.79 6.87 24.97
N LEU A 236 9.68 6.06 26.04
CA LEU A 236 9.15 6.52 27.34
C LEU A 236 10.02 7.58 28.02
N LYS A 237 11.31 7.65 27.71
CA LYS A 237 12.20 8.72 28.20
C LYS A 237 12.06 10.02 27.42
N TYR A 238 11.53 9.95 26.19
CA TYR A 238 11.32 11.12 25.35
C TYR A 238 10.02 11.84 25.71
N ILE A 239 8.97 11.09 26.07
CA ILE A 239 7.68 11.61 26.52
C ILE A 239 7.69 11.93 28.01
#